data_AF-A0A430HEJ2-F1
#
_entry.id   AF-A0A430HEJ2-F1
#
_cell.length_a   1.000
_cell.length_b   1.000
_cell.length_c   1.000
_cell.angle_alpha   90.00
_cell.angle_beta   90.00
_cell.angle_gamma   90.00
#
_symmetry.space_group_name_H-M   'P 1'
#
loop_
_entity.id
_entity.type
_entity.pdbx_description
1 polymer ?
#
loop_
_entity_poly.entity_id
_entity_poly.type
_entity_poly.pdbx_seq_one_letter_code
_entity_poly.pdbx_strand_id
1 'polypeptide(L)'
;MRAGDPIAEQAAEWIVRLTGDDEAERASAHAAFSAWKLADPRHAAAAEGMEGLLGQLGAVRAHAGGSARPARAALGAVLPPARPKRARR
;
A
#
# COMPACT_ATOMS: atom_id res chain seq x y z
N MET A 1 -0.82 6.01 23.05
CA MET A 1 -0.85 5.03 21.94
C MET A 1 0.53 5.04 21.32
N ARG A 2 1.41 4.09 21.67
CA ARG A 2 2.82 4.15 21.27
C ARG A 2 2.96 3.74 19.80
N ALA A 3 3.56 4.61 19.00
CA ALA A 3 4.29 4.22 17.81
C ALA A 3 5.36 3.19 18.20
N GLY A 4 5.48 2.08 17.48
CA GLY A 4 6.53 1.08 17.69
C GLY A 4 6.07 -0.38 17.79
N ASP A 5 5.05 -0.79 17.02
CA ASP A 5 4.86 -2.21 16.78
C ASP A 5 5.63 -2.57 15.49
N PRO A 6 6.72 -3.37 15.57
CA PRO A 6 7.53 -3.73 14.41
C PRO A 6 6.72 -4.46 13.33
N ILE A 7 5.56 -5.02 13.67
CA ILE A 7 4.65 -5.63 12.71
C ILE A 7 3.91 -4.56 11.90
N ALA A 8 3.54 -3.43 12.52
CA ALA A 8 2.89 -2.32 11.82
C ALA A 8 3.83 -1.64 10.82
N GLU A 9 5.12 -1.52 11.16
CA GLU A 9 6.15 -1.01 10.24
C GLU A 9 6.35 -1.96 9.05
N GLN A 10 6.50 -3.26 9.29
CA GLN A 10 6.58 -4.27 8.22
C GLN A 10 5.33 -4.30 7.34
N ALA A 11 4.14 -4.16 7.94
CA ALA A 11 2.87 -4.08 7.21
C ALA A 11 2.85 -2.86 6.27
N ALA A 12 3.36 -1.70 6.73
CA ALA A 12 3.46 -0.50 5.91
C ALA A 12 4.41 -0.70 4.71
N GLU A 13 5.54 -1.39 4.90
CA GLU A 13 6.46 -1.74 3.80
C GLU A 13 5.80 -2.63 2.74
N TRP A 14 4.99 -3.61 3.18
CA TRP A 14 4.24 -4.47 2.27
C TRP A 14 3.19 -3.72 1.46
N ILE A 15 2.52 -2.71 2.03
CA ILE A 15 1.59 -1.86 1.27
C ILE A 15 2.33 -1.17 0.09
N VAL A 16 3.53 -0.64 0.32
CA VAL A 16 4.31 0.01 -0.75
C VAL A 16 4.70 -1.00 -1.83
N ARG A 17 5.21 -2.19 -1.45
CA ARG A 17 5.56 -3.25 -2.41
C ARG A 17 4.36 -3.75 -3.22
N LEU A 18 3.20 -3.95 -2.58
CA LEU A 18 2.01 -4.51 -3.23
C LEU A 18 1.26 -3.47 -4.10
N THR A 19 1.48 -2.18 -3.86
CA THR A 19 0.90 -1.08 -4.64
C THR A 19 1.80 -0.57 -5.77
N GLY A 20 2.98 -1.18 -5.96
CA GLY A 20 3.88 -0.93 -7.08
C GLY A 20 3.17 -0.96 -8.44
N ASP A 21 3.70 -0.22 -9.40
CA ASP A 21 3.11 -0.13 -10.75
C ASP A 21 3.45 -1.36 -11.62
N ASP A 22 4.54 -2.06 -11.31
CA ASP A 22 5.02 -3.23 -12.05
C ASP A 22 4.26 -4.50 -11.67
N GLU A 23 3.62 -5.13 -12.67
CA GLU A 23 2.79 -6.32 -12.46
C GLU A 23 3.62 -7.56 -12.08
N ALA A 24 4.80 -7.73 -12.68
CA ALA A 24 5.72 -8.82 -12.35
C ALA A 24 6.27 -8.69 -10.92
N GLU A 25 6.62 -7.47 -10.48
CA GLU A 25 7.03 -7.21 -9.10
C GLU A 25 5.87 -7.43 -8.13
N ARG A 26 4.65 -7.01 -8.49
CA ARG A 26 3.45 -7.26 -7.69
C ARG A 26 3.15 -8.74 -7.48
N ALA A 27 3.30 -9.56 -8.53
CA ALA A 27 3.09 -11.00 -8.43
C ALA A 27 4.12 -11.64 -7.48
N SER A 28 5.39 -11.26 -7.62
CA SER A 28 6.46 -11.70 -6.71
C SER A 28 6.24 -11.22 -5.28
N ALA A 29 5.81 -9.96 -5.10
CA ALA A 29 5.48 -9.39 -3.80
C ALA A 29 4.30 -10.10 -3.13
N HIS A 30 3.29 -10.54 -3.88
CA HIS A 30 2.17 -11.35 -3.35
C HIS A 30 2.64 -12.71 -2.80
N ALA A 31 3.56 -13.38 -3.51
CA ALA A 31 4.11 -14.64 -3.05
C ALA A 31 4.95 -14.45 -1.77
N ALA A 32 5.79 -13.41 -1.74
CA ALA A 32 6.61 -13.07 -0.57
C ALA A 32 5.75 -12.63 0.63
N PHE A 33 4.68 -11.87 0.39
CA PHE A 33 3.72 -11.48 1.42
C PHE A 33 3.01 -12.69 2.01
N SER A 34 2.63 -13.67 1.19
CA SER A 34 2.01 -14.92 1.67
C SER A 34 2.94 -15.71 2.59
N ALA A 35 4.23 -15.77 2.27
CA ALA A 35 5.24 -16.38 3.15
C ALA A 35 5.40 -15.61 4.48
N TRP A 36 5.36 -14.28 4.44
CA TRP A 36 5.43 -13.43 5.63
C TRP A 36 4.23 -13.63 6.57
N LYS A 37 3.02 -13.79 6.03
CA LYS A 37 1.81 -14.12 6.83
C LYS A 37 1.92 -15.46 7.54
N LEU A 38 2.54 -16.46 6.90
CA LEU A 38 2.73 -17.79 7.48
C LEU A 38 3.83 -17.83 8.55
N ALA A 39 4.71 -16.82 8.58
CA ALA A 39 5.79 -16.76 9.54
C ALA A 39 5.33 -16.44 10.97
N ASP A 40 4.25 -15.68 11.15
CA ASP A 40 3.71 -15.33 12.47
C ASP A 40 2.18 -15.12 12.43
N PRO A 41 1.40 -15.72 13.35
CA PRO A 41 -0.04 -15.44 13.48
C PRO A 41 -0.41 -13.96 13.61
N ARG A 42 0.46 -13.13 14.18
CA ARG A 42 0.28 -11.68 14.29
C ARG A 42 0.43 -10.97 12.94
N HIS A 43 1.29 -11.50 12.06
CA HIS A 43 1.39 -11.01 10.67
C HIS A 43 0.11 -11.33 9.90
N ALA A 44 -0.48 -12.51 10.12
CA ALA A 44 -1.75 -12.87 9.51
C ALA A 44 -2.87 -11.89 9.92
N ALA A 45 -2.96 -11.52 11.20
CA ALA A 45 -3.94 -10.54 11.68
C ALA A 45 -3.75 -9.14 11.06
N ALA A 46 -2.51 -8.68 10.92
CA ALA A 46 -2.22 -7.40 10.25
C ALA A 46 -2.55 -7.46 8.75
N ALA A 47 -2.32 -8.62 8.12
CA ALA A 47 -2.56 -8.82 6.71
C ALA A 47 -4.04 -8.81 6.33
N GLU A 48 -4.95 -9.32 7.16
CA GLU A 48 -6.40 -9.28 6.87
C GLU A 48 -6.90 -7.85 6.62
N GLY A 49 -6.44 -6.89 7.43
CA GLY A 49 -6.75 -5.47 7.23
C GLY A 49 -6.17 -4.91 5.93
N MET A 50 -4.93 -5.29 5.60
CA MET A 50 -4.29 -4.86 4.36
C MET A 50 -4.95 -5.45 3.11
N GLU A 51 -5.34 -6.72 3.13
CA GLU A 51 -6.00 -7.39 2.00
C GLU A 51 -7.36 -6.76 1.69
N GLY A 52 -8.12 -6.36 2.71
CA GLY A 52 -9.35 -5.59 2.53
C GLY A 52 -9.11 -4.25 1.81
N LEU A 53 -8.08 -3.50 2.23
CA LEU A 53 -7.72 -2.22 1.59
C LEU A 53 -7.19 -2.42 0.17
N LEU A 54 -6.35 -3.42 -0.06
CA LEU A 54 -5.79 -3.75 -1.37
C LEU A 54 -6.89 -4.21 -2.35
N GLY A 55 -7.87 -4.97 -1.87
CA GLY A 55 -9.05 -5.37 -2.65
C GLY A 55 -9.87 -4.17 -3.11
N GLN A 56 -10.11 -3.20 -2.23
CA GLN A 56 -10.78 -1.95 -2.59
C GLN A 56 -9.99 -1.13 -3.63
N LEU A 57 -8.67 -0.99 -3.43
CA LEU A 57 -7.80 -0.29 -4.39
C LEU A 57 -7.74 -1.01 -5.76
N GLY A 58 -7.70 -2.33 -5.75
CA GLY A 58 -7.76 -3.17 -6.95
C GLY A 58 -9.08 -2.99 -7.71
N ALA A 59 -10.21 -3.01 -7.00
CA ALA A 59 -11.53 -2.78 -7.59
C ALA A 59 -11.63 -1.38 -8.23
N VAL A 60 -11.10 -0.35 -7.56
CA VAL A 60 -11.04 1.02 -8.12
C VAL A 60 -10.16 1.08 -9.37
N ARG A 61 -9.00 0.40 -9.39
CA ARG A 61 -8.10 0.34 -10.57
C ARG A 61 -8.72 -0.43 -11.73
N ALA A 62 -9.43 -1.52 -11.46
CA ALA A 62 -10.15 -2.30 -12.45
C ALA A 62 -11.31 -1.50 -13.06
N HIS A 63 -12.05 -0.76 -12.23
CA HIS A 63 -13.13 0.12 -12.69
C HIS A 63 -12.60 1.32 -13.50
N ALA A 64 -11.38 1.78 -13.21
CA ALA A 64 -10.68 2.82 -13.98
C ALA A 64 -9.97 2.29 -15.26
N GLY A 65 -10.24 1.05 -15.68
CA GLY A 65 -9.69 0.48 -16.92
C GLY A 65 -8.18 0.26 -16.89
N GLY A 66 -7.60 -0.10 -15.73
CA GLY A 66 -6.17 -0.38 -15.60
C GLY A 66 -5.26 0.86 -15.57
N SER A 67 -5.82 2.05 -15.80
CA SER A 67 -5.09 3.30 -15.65
C SER A 67 -5.06 3.69 -14.18
N ALA A 68 -3.91 3.53 -13.49
CA ALA A 68 -3.72 4.01 -12.12
C ALA A 68 -3.66 5.55 -12.01
N ARG A 69 -3.60 6.24 -13.16
CA ARG A 69 -3.38 7.69 -13.29
C ARG A 69 -4.56 8.55 -12.80
N PRO A 70 -5.85 8.23 -13.06
CA PRO A 70 -6.97 8.99 -12.53
C PRO A 70 -7.16 8.76 -11.02
N ALA A 71 -6.92 7.54 -10.53
CA ALA A 71 -7.05 7.20 -9.11
C ALA A 71 -5.98 7.88 -8.24
N ARG A 72 -4.71 7.94 -8.70
CA ARG A 72 -3.66 8.74 -8.03
C ARG A 72 -3.94 10.24 -8.06
N ALA A 73 -4.52 10.75 -9.15
CA ALA A 73 -4.92 12.16 -9.24
C ALA A 73 -6.06 12.51 -8.27
N ALA A 74 -7.04 11.62 -8.10
CA ALA A 74 -8.14 11.82 -7.15
C ALA A 74 -7.67 11.73 -5.68
N LEU A 75 -6.77 10.78 -5.36
CA LEU A 75 -6.18 10.69 -4.01
C LEU A 75 -5.26 11.89 -3.69
N GLY A 76 -4.53 12.41 -4.69
CA GLY A 76 -3.71 13.62 -4.54
C GLY A 76 -4.53 14.91 -4.36
N ALA A 77 -5.80 14.91 -4.74
CA ALA A 77 -6.71 16.03 -4.47
C ALA A 77 -7.31 16.00 -3.05
N VAL A 78 -7.36 14.81 -2.43
CA VAL A 78 -7.86 14.62 -1.05
C VAL A 78 -6.72 14.73 -0.03
N LEU A 79 -5.49 14.34 -0.40
CA LEU A 79 -4.32 14.51 0.46
C LEU A 79 -3.84 15.98 0.38
N PRO A 80 -3.68 16.69 1.52
CA PRO A 80 -3.21 18.07 1.48
C PRO A 80 -1.84 18.14 0.80
N PRO A 81 -1.60 19.11 -0.11
CA PRO A 81 -0.32 19.23 -0.78
C PRO A 81 0.78 19.40 0.28
N ALA A 82 1.78 18.51 0.25
CA ALA A 82 2.98 18.66 1.06
C ALA A 82 3.55 20.05 0.79
N ARG A 83 3.56 20.89 1.83
CA ARG A 83 3.95 22.30 1.74
C ARG A 83 5.30 22.42 0.99
N PRO A 84 5.39 23.21 -0.10
CA PRO A 84 6.67 23.43 -0.76
C PRO A 84 7.62 24.10 0.24
N LYS A 85 8.77 23.47 0.50
CA LYS A 85 9.88 24.08 1.22
C LYS A 85 10.26 25.33 0.43
N ARG A 86 9.91 26.51 0.96
CA ARG A 86 10.33 27.81 0.44
C ARG A 86 11.84 27.76 0.21
N ALA A 87 12.24 27.79 -1.06
CA ALA A 87 13.58 28.17 -1.45
C ALA A 87 13.84 29.55 -0.84
N ARG A 88 14.73 29.59 0.16
CA ARG A 88 15.27 30.84 0.68
C ARG A 88 16.51 31.16 -0.14
N ARG A 89 16.35 32.25 -0.91
CA ARG A 89 17.34 33.25 -1.32
C ARG A 89 18.56 32.80 -2.12
#